data_AF-A0A9E0X6Z0-F1
#
_entry.id   AF-A0A9E0X6Z0-F1
#
_cell.length_a   1.000
_cell.length_b   1.000
_cell.length_c   1.000
_cell.angle_alpha   90.00
_cell.angle_beta   90.00
_cell.angle_gamma   90.00
#
_symmetry.space_group_name_H-M   'P 1'
#
loop_
_entity.id
_entity.type
_entity.pdbx_description
1 polymer ?
#
loop_
_entity_poly.entity_id
_entity_poly.type
_entity_poly.pdbx_seq_one_letter_code
_entity_poly.pdbx_strand_id
1 'polypeptide(L)'
;TPEGNIILDLDVNKDSRGESTTQGVAIDTKHIKTQVLVENGGTVVIGGIFEMEETNQENKIPVLGDVPVVGNLFKNRTKESTKREMLVFITPKVITDRGPVR
;
A
#
# COMPACT_ATOMS: atom_id res chain seq x y z
N THR A 1 -30.48 -2.03 -8.76
CA THR A 1 -31.08 -3.34 -9.14
C THR A 1 -32.28 -3.59 -8.22
N PRO A 2 -33.12 -4.60 -8.47
CA PRO A 2 -34.39 -4.77 -7.74
C PRO A 2 -34.27 -5.08 -6.23
N GLU A 3 -33.07 -5.31 -5.71
CA GLU A 3 -32.85 -5.92 -4.38
C GLU A 3 -32.11 -5.04 -3.35
N GLY A 4 -32.07 -3.71 -3.51
CA GLY A 4 -31.45 -2.83 -2.50
C GLY A 4 -29.92 -2.86 -2.46
N ASN A 5 -29.28 -3.59 -3.36
CA ASN A 5 -27.84 -3.60 -3.55
C ASN A 5 -27.34 -2.28 -4.17
N ILE A 6 -26.25 -1.76 -3.63
CA ILE A 6 -25.59 -0.52 -4.03
C ILE A 6 -24.30 -0.90 -4.76
N ILE A 7 -24.15 -0.39 -5.98
CA ILE A 7 -22.88 -0.47 -6.71
C ILE A 7 -22.10 0.80 -6.37
N LEU A 8 -20.89 0.63 -5.85
CA LEU A 8 -19.96 1.71 -5.57
C LEU A 8 -18.76 1.59 -6.49
N ASP A 9 -18.52 2.63 -7.28
CA ASP A 9 -17.26 2.84 -7.98
C ASP A 9 -16.31 3.59 -7.04
N LEU A 10 -15.16 3.00 -6.77
CA LEU A 10 -14.21 3.49 -5.80
C LEU A 10 -12.89 3.79 -6.47
N ASP A 11 -12.43 5.01 -6.23
CA ASP A 11 -11.14 5.52 -6.67
C ASP A 11 -10.40 5.99 -5.41
N VAL A 12 -9.39 5.22 -5.00
CA VAL A 12 -8.60 5.48 -3.79
C VAL A 12 -7.18 5.84 -4.21
N ASN A 13 -6.74 7.03 -3.82
CA ASN A 13 -5.37 7.48 -4.00
C ASN A 13 -4.64 7.62 -2.66
N LYS A 14 -3.42 7.09 -2.57
CA LYS A 14 -2.51 7.27 -1.43
C LYS A 14 -1.15 7.73 -1.92
N ASP A 15 -0.84 8.98 -1.64
CA ASP A 15 0.49 9.52 -1.91
C ASP A 15 1.39 9.37 -0.69
N SER A 16 2.65 9.02 -0.92
CA SER A 16 3.72 9.08 0.08
C SER A 16 4.94 9.79 -0.49
N ARG A 17 5.81 10.26 0.41
CA ARG A 17 7.07 10.90 0.04
C ARG A 17 8.03 9.83 -0.47
N GLY A 18 8.40 9.92 -1.75
CA GLY A 18 9.36 9.03 -2.41
C GLY A 18 10.80 9.52 -2.27
N GLU A 19 11.69 9.00 -3.13
CA GLU A 19 13.12 9.30 -3.09
C GLU A 19 13.42 10.81 -3.26
N SER A 20 14.39 11.31 -2.50
CA SER A 20 14.86 12.69 -2.64
C SER A 20 15.83 12.78 -3.82
N THR A 21 15.38 13.38 -4.92
CA THR A 21 16.20 13.62 -6.11
C THR A 21 16.86 15.01 -6.06
N THR A 22 17.86 15.25 -6.89
CA THR A 22 18.51 16.57 -7.04
C THR A 22 17.55 17.68 -7.46
N GLN A 23 16.40 17.33 -8.06
CA GLN A 23 15.38 18.28 -8.52
C GLN A 23 14.17 18.41 -7.56
N GLY A 24 14.19 17.71 -6.41
CA GLY A 24 13.09 17.71 -5.45
C GLY A 24 12.72 16.30 -4.98
N VAL A 25 11.67 16.21 -4.17
CA VAL A 25 11.24 14.91 -3.63
C VAL A 25 10.24 14.24 -4.58
N ALA A 26 10.48 12.99 -4.93
CA ALA A 26 9.52 12.17 -5.66
C ALA A 26 8.25 11.95 -4.83
N ILE A 27 7.13 11.73 -5.50
CA ILE A 27 5.86 11.36 -4.87
C ILE A 27 5.53 9.95 -5.33
N ASP A 28 5.45 9.02 -4.39
CA ASP A 28 4.99 7.67 -4.66
C ASP A 28 3.48 7.64 -4.53
N THR A 29 2.80 7.65 -5.67
CA THR A 29 1.34 7.60 -5.76
C THR A 29 0.88 6.15 -5.87
N LYS A 30 -0.04 5.75 -4.99
CA LYS A 30 -0.73 4.45 -5.05
C LYS A 30 -2.19 4.65 -5.39
N HIS A 31 -2.63 4.07 -6.50
CA HIS A 31 -3.98 4.23 -7.02
C HIS A 31 -4.71 2.88 -7.09
N ILE A 32 -5.95 2.84 -6.61
CA ILE A 32 -6.85 1.70 -6.74
C ILE A 32 -8.16 2.18 -7.34
N LYS A 33 -8.56 1.56 -8.46
CA LYS A 33 -9.90 1.69 -9.02
C LYS A 33 -10.62 0.35 -8.97
N THR A 34 -11.71 0.27 -8.22
CA THR A 34 -12.48 -0.97 -8.07
C THR A 34 -13.97 -0.69 -8.02
N GLN A 35 -14.77 -1.69 -8.39
CA GLN A 35 -16.22 -1.64 -8.30
C GLN A 35 -16.68 -2.68 -7.29
N VAL A 36 -17.46 -2.25 -6.30
CA VAL A 36 -17.98 -3.14 -5.25
C VAL A 36 -19.49 -3.12 -5.20
N LEU A 37 -20.08 -4.30 -5.04
CA LEU A 37 -21.50 -4.49 -4.77
C LEU A 37 -21.67 -4.68 -3.26
N VAL A 38 -22.47 -3.84 -2.62
CA VAL A 38 -22.66 -3.86 -1.17
C VAL A 38 -24.11 -3.53 -0.82
N GLU A 39 -24.62 -4.15 0.23
CA GLU A 39 -25.97 -3.89 0.74
C GLU A 39 -26.03 -2.55 1.50
N ASN A 40 -27.20 -1.91 1.56
CA ASN A 40 -27.38 -0.68 2.34
C ASN A 40 -27.07 -0.91 3.83
N GLY A 41 -26.06 -0.22 4.36
CA GLY A 41 -25.58 -0.40 5.74
C GLY A 41 -24.65 -1.59 5.95
N GLY A 42 -24.43 -2.44 4.94
CA GLY A 42 -23.41 -3.48 4.97
C GLY A 42 -22.00 -2.88 4.90
N THR A 43 -21.02 -3.49 5.56
CA THR A 43 -19.62 -3.07 5.45
C THR A 43 -18.89 -4.03 4.53
N VAL A 44 -18.28 -3.51 3.46
CA VAL A 44 -17.42 -4.28 2.58
C VAL A 44 -15.96 -4.01 2.91
N VAL A 45 -15.17 -5.08 3.01
CA VAL A 45 -13.72 -5.02 3.10
C VAL A 45 -13.19 -5.22 1.69
N ILE A 46 -12.50 -4.22 1.17
CA ILE A 46 -12.04 -4.25 -0.23
C ILE A 46 -10.69 -4.98 -0.34
N GLY A 47 -10.06 -5.29 0.79
CA GLY A 47 -8.73 -5.88 0.82
C GLY A 47 -7.67 -4.86 0.44
N GLY A 48 -6.46 -5.07 0.99
CA GLY A 48 -5.45 -4.03 1.10
C GLY A 48 -4.40 -4.01 0.01
N ILE A 49 -3.72 -2.87 -0.13
CA ILE A 49 -2.39 -2.84 -0.75
C ILE A 49 -1.47 -3.61 0.20
N PHE A 50 -0.98 -4.76 -0.25
CA PHE A 50 0.07 -5.52 0.43
C PHE A 50 1.41 -5.06 -0.13
N GLU A 51 2.22 -4.40 0.69
CA GLU A 51 3.55 -3.97 0.30
C GLU A 51 4.59 -4.79 1.05
N MET A 52 5.47 -5.44 0.30
CA MET A 52 6.67 -6.09 0.82
C MET A 52 7.87 -5.45 0.12
N GLU A 53 8.62 -4.65 0.87
CA GLU A 53 9.85 -4.02 0.41
C GLU A 53 11.02 -4.79 1.02
N GLU A 54 11.84 -5.40 0.16
CA GLU A 54 13.06 -6.11 0.56
C GLU A 54 14.28 -5.37 0.01
N THR A 55 15.04 -4.75 0.92
CA THR A 55 16.27 -4.04 0.59
C THR A 55 17.46 -4.90 0.99
N ASN A 56 18.22 -5.36 -0.01
CA ASN A 56 19.46 -6.12 0.17
C ASN A 56 20.65 -5.25 -0.27
N GLN A 57 21.45 -4.78 0.70
CA GLN A 57 22.65 -3.99 0.44
C GLN A 57 23.89 -4.79 0.85
N GLU A 58 24.82 -4.99 -0.09
CA GLU A 58 26.12 -5.63 0.16
C GLU A 58 27.24 -4.63 -0.16
N ASN A 59 27.91 -4.14 0.88
CA ASN A 59 29.11 -3.31 0.75
C ASN A 59 30.33 -4.21 0.93
N LYS A 60 31.22 -4.29 -0.06
CA LYS A 60 32.44 -5.11 0.02
C LYS A 60 33.68 -4.35 -0.43
N ILE A 61 34.83 -4.67 0.17
CA ILE A 61 36.13 -4.20 -0.32
C ILE A 61 36.48 -4.97 -1.61
N PRO A 62 36.79 -4.29 -2.73
CA PRO A 62 37.26 -4.96 -3.94
C PRO A 62 38.49 -5.83 -3.67
N VAL A 63 38.60 -6.98 -4.35
CA VAL A 63 39.66 -8.00 -4.16
C VAL A 63 39.55 -8.78 -2.85
N LEU A 64 39.56 -8.11 -1.69
CA LEU A 64 39.56 -8.78 -0.38
C LEU A 64 38.21 -9.41 -0.01
N GLY A 65 37.10 -8.82 -0.47
CA GLY A 65 35.77 -9.39 -0.26
C GLY A 65 35.60 -10.74 -0.95
N ASP A 66 36.22 -10.97 -2.10
CA ASP A 66 35.97 -12.19 -2.89
C ASP A 66 36.89 -13.36 -2.53
N VAL A 67 37.77 -13.19 -1.54
CA VAL A 67 38.67 -14.25 -1.05
C VAL A 67 37.87 -15.30 -0.28
N PRO A 68 37.97 -16.59 -0.66
CA PRO A 68 37.35 -17.68 0.11
C PRO A 68 37.90 -17.71 1.55
N VAL A 69 37.10 -18.19 2.50
CA VAL A 69 37.42 -18.29 3.94
C VAL A 69 37.45 -16.95 4.69
N VAL A 70 38.15 -15.92 4.19
CA VAL A 70 38.34 -14.64 4.92
C VAL A 70 37.52 -13.47 4.39
N GLY A 71 36.92 -13.60 3.20
CA GLY A 71 36.20 -12.51 2.54
C GLY A 71 35.03 -11.95 3.35
N ASN A 72 34.41 -12.74 4.23
CA ASN A 72 33.30 -12.29 5.08
C ASN A 72 33.69 -11.22 6.11
N LEU A 73 34.97 -11.11 6.47
CA LEU A 73 35.49 -10.03 7.34
C LEU A 73 35.56 -8.67 6.63
N PHE A 74 35.52 -8.69 5.29
CA PHE A 74 35.66 -7.51 4.42
C PHE A 74 34.37 -7.20 3.64
N LYS A 75 33.24 -7.78 4.07
CA LYS A 75 31.89 -7.50 3.57
C LYS A 75 31.00 -7.06 4.72
N ASN A 76 30.16 -6.07 4.45
CA ASN A 76 29.02 -5.71 5.27
C ASN A 76 27.74 -5.95 4.48
N ARG A 77 26.83 -6.78 5.03
CA ARG A 77 25.53 -7.06 4.44
C ARG A 77 24.46 -6.47 5.32
N THR A 78 23.64 -5.60 4.76
CA THR A 78 22.45 -5.07 5.40
C THR A 78 21.25 -5.64 4.67
N LYS A 79 20.40 -6.37 5.41
CA LYS A 79 19.12 -6.87 4.92
C LYS A 79 18.02 -6.17 5.72
N GLU A 80 17.19 -5.42 5.03
CA GLU A 80 16.04 -4.73 5.62
C GLU A 80 14.76 -5.23 4.94
N SER A 81 13.75 -5.53 5.75
CA SER A 81 12.46 -6.01 5.28
C SER A 81 11.38 -5.15 5.90
N THR A 82 10.69 -4.38 5.06
CA THR A 82 9.58 -3.52 5.48
C THR A 82 8.28 -4.08 4.91
N LYS A 83 7.34 -4.39 5.82
CA LYS A 83 5.99 -4.84 5.47
C LYS A 83 5.00 -3.73 5.81
N ARG A 84 4.21 -3.28 4.82
CA ARG A 84 3.11 -2.32 5.05
C ARG A 84 1.79 -2.96 4.63
N GLU A 85 0.81 -2.91 5.52
CA GLU A 85 -0.54 -3.45 5.33
C GLU A 85 -1.55 -2.31 5.43
N MET A 86 -2.27 -2.01 4.35
CA MET A 86 -3.31 -0.98 4.34
C MET A 86 -4.67 -1.61 4.12
N LEU A 87 -5.57 -1.56 5.10
CA LEU A 87 -6.96 -2.04 4.95
C LEU A 87 -7.92 -0.86 4.77
N VAL A 88 -8.82 -0.98 3.79
CA VAL A 88 -9.86 0.01 3.51
C VAL A 88 -11.23 -0.62 3.74
N PHE A 89 -12.01 0.01 4.63
CA PHE A 89 -13.36 -0.39 5.00
C PHE A 89 -14.36 0.67 4.54
N ILE A 90 -15.45 0.23 3.90
CA ILE A 90 -16.47 1.14 3.39
C ILE A 90 -17.86 0.61 3.77
N THR A 91 -18.69 1.52 4.28
CA THR A 91 -20.07 1.24 4.70
C THR A 91 -21.00 2.29 4.07
N PRO A 92 -21.67 1.99 2.94
CA PRO A 92 -22.62 2.93 2.36
C PRO A 92 -23.86 3.08 3.24
N LYS A 93 -24.42 4.30 3.25
CA LYS A 93 -25.71 4.59 3.87
C LYS A 93 -26.59 5.35 2.87
N VAL A 94 -27.74 4.80 2.53
CA VAL A 94 -28.73 5.50 1.69
C VAL A 94 -29.51 6.47 2.57
N ILE A 95 -29.53 7.75 2.18
CA ILE A 95 -30.33 8.79 2.83
C ILE A 95 -31.55 9.03 1.94
N THR A 96 -32.75 8.80 2.47
CA THR A 96 -34.00 9.17 1.81
C THR A 96 -34.38 10.58 2.27
N ASP A 97 -34.74 11.47 1.34
CA ASP A 97 -34.99 12.92 1.55
C ASP A 97 -36.25 13.26 2.39
N ARG A 98 -36.70 12.35 3.25
CA ARG A 98 -37.66 12.65 4.30
C ARG A 98 -36.87 12.78 5.59
N GLY A 99 -36.45 14.02 5.87
CA GLY A 99 -35.82 14.38 7.13
C GLY A 99 -36.64 13.88 8.34
N PRO A 100 -36.00 13.69 9.49
CA PRO A 100 -36.68 13.18 10.67
C PRO A 100 -37.82 14.13 11.02
N VAL A 101 -39.07 13.66 10.87
CA VAL A 101 -40.22 14.30 11.49
C VAL A 101 -39.98 14.16 12.98
N ARG A 102 -39.51 15.24 13.60
CA ARG A 102 -39.43 15.39 15.05
C ARG A 102 -40.82 15.45 15.64
#